data_AF-A0A7S1ANC9-F1
#
_entry.id   AF-A0A7S1ANC9-F1
#
_cell.length_a   1.000
_cell.length_b   1.000
_cell.length_c   1.000
_cell.angle_alpha   90.00
_cell.angle_beta   90.00
_cell.angle_gamma   90.00
#
_symmetry.space_group_name_H-M   'P 1'
#
loop_
_entity.id
_entity.type
_entity.pdbx_description
1 polymer ?
#
loop_
_entity_poly.entity_id
_entity_poly.type
_entity_poly.pdbx_seq_one_letter_code
_entity_poly.pdbx_strand_id
1 'polypeptide(L)'
;MGAELEEPAAKRAKVEENAEGTGEEAGKADKEKREKKDKKEKKDKKEKKEKKEKKDKQDKKDKKEKKEKKQKQSSDSEEEEEESGSDDDKPKPKTKGRKEEGAEWDDDDVVSTITNLRAFLEKKGGSVKPDLLYEEVRIFQVANEFDHKIRLYIVLEVLFDANMDAKSAADSKKFIALFVQNGKMSGVDVLWSFDTYLAAHPSASKGFAMVLKVIYDEDWADEETILKYYHDDEGEDQPGFEQAQEAAAPFLKWLSEAEADDDDSEEDDDEADDDEDESE
;
A
#
# COMPACT_ATOMS: atom_id res chain seq x y z
N MET A 1 -5.42 48.41 -42.49
CA MET A 1 -5.59 47.22 -43.35
C MET A 1 -5.65 46.04 -42.38
N GLY A 2 -6.79 45.58 -41.86
CA GLY A 2 -8.14 45.55 -42.42
C GLY A 2 -8.39 44.18 -43.03
N ALA A 3 -8.67 43.17 -42.20
CA ALA A 3 -9.22 41.87 -42.61
C ALA A 3 -9.94 41.23 -41.42
N GLU A 4 -11.20 41.61 -41.31
CA GLU A 4 -12.29 41.06 -40.53
C GLU A 4 -13.02 40.07 -41.45
N LEU A 5 -13.12 38.79 -41.10
CA LEU A 5 -13.99 37.77 -41.73
C LEU A 5 -14.18 36.63 -40.71
N GLU A 6 -15.30 36.56 -39.99
CA GLU A 6 -16.64 36.06 -40.37
C GLU A 6 -16.87 34.64 -39.81
N GLU A 7 -17.75 34.55 -38.80
CA GLU A 7 -18.42 33.32 -38.39
C GLU A 7 -19.35 32.79 -39.49
N PRO A 8 -19.70 31.49 -39.45
CA PRO A 8 -21.04 31.10 -39.87
C PRO A 8 -21.80 30.35 -38.77
N ALA A 9 -22.89 30.98 -38.33
CA ALA A 9 -24.04 30.34 -37.70
C ALA A 9 -25.04 29.87 -38.79
N ALA A 10 -25.40 28.59 -38.78
CA ALA A 10 -26.62 28.06 -39.42
C ALA A 10 -27.00 26.71 -38.77
N LYS A 11 -28.04 26.66 -37.92
CA LYS A 11 -29.50 26.55 -38.21
C LYS A 11 -29.98 25.15 -38.63
N ARG A 12 -31.06 24.74 -37.95
CA ARG A 12 -32.15 23.78 -38.27
C ARG A 12 -32.05 22.41 -37.58
N ALA A 13 -33.11 21.73 -37.18
CA ALA A 13 -34.49 22.00 -36.77
C ALA A 13 -35.19 20.62 -36.74
N LYS A 14 -35.96 20.35 -35.67
CA LYS A 14 -37.21 19.57 -35.60
C LYS A 14 -37.29 18.16 -36.21
N VAL A 15 -37.56 17.15 -35.37
CA VAL A 15 -38.61 16.13 -35.59
C VAL A 15 -39.26 15.78 -34.26
N GLU A 16 -40.55 16.08 -34.15
CA GLU A 16 -41.51 15.55 -33.17
C GLU A 16 -42.14 14.25 -33.72
N GLU A 17 -42.64 13.45 -32.78
CA GLU A 17 -43.88 12.65 -32.86
C GLU A 17 -43.84 11.13 -33.08
N ASN A 18 -44.57 10.47 -32.16
CA ASN A 18 -45.24 9.16 -32.17
C ASN A 18 -44.48 7.86 -31.91
N ALA A 19 -44.80 7.22 -30.77
CA ALA A 19 -45.69 6.05 -30.79
C ALA A 19 -46.19 5.70 -29.38
N GLU A 20 -47.51 5.88 -29.16
CA GLU A 20 -48.30 5.09 -28.21
C GLU A 20 -48.20 3.60 -28.58
N GLY A 21 -47.97 2.74 -27.59
CA GLY A 21 -47.87 1.30 -27.76
C GLY A 21 -48.12 0.55 -26.46
N THR A 22 -49.41 0.35 -26.19
CA THR A 22 -50.04 -0.86 -25.60
C THR A 22 -49.24 -1.71 -24.61
N GLY A 23 -49.75 -1.77 -23.38
CA GLY A 23 -49.32 -2.68 -22.33
C GLY A 23 -49.69 -4.14 -22.58
N GLU A 24 -49.29 -4.95 -21.59
CA GLU A 24 -49.52 -6.41 -21.44
C GLU A 24 -48.39 -7.35 -21.89
N GLU A 25 -47.13 -7.07 -21.53
CA GLU A 25 -46.06 -8.10 -21.50
C GLU A 25 -45.06 -7.98 -20.33
N ALA A 26 -45.43 -7.30 -19.23
CA ALA A 26 -44.52 -7.01 -18.11
C ALA A 26 -44.34 -8.15 -17.08
N GLY A 27 -45.00 -9.31 -17.24
CA GLY A 27 -45.07 -10.34 -16.19
C GLY A 27 -44.06 -11.49 -16.26
N LYS A 28 -43.39 -11.72 -17.41
CA LYS A 28 -42.51 -12.89 -17.61
C LYS A 28 -41.01 -12.61 -17.59
N ALA A 29 -40.58 -11.37 -17.84
CA ALA A 29 -39.16 -11.03 -17.86
C ALA A 29 -38.53 -10.92 -16.45
N ASP A 30 -39.31 -10.61 -15.42
CA ASP A 30 -38.79 -10.39 -14.07
C ASP A 30 -38.46 -11.71 -13.32
N LYS A 31 -39.20 -12.79 -13.62
CA LYS A 31 -39.00 -14.09 -12.98
C LYS A 31 -37.73 -14.80 -13.47
N GLU A 32 -37.37 -14.67 -14.74
CA GLU A 32 -36.14 -15.30 -15.29
C GLU A 32 -34.87 -14.56 -14.86
N LYS A 33 -34.96 -13.25 -14.60
CA LYS A 33 -33.83 -12.44 -14.13
C LYS A 33 -33.49 -12.71 -12.66
N ARG A 34 -34.49 -13.08 -11.85
CA ARG A 34 -34.31 -13.44 -10.43
C ARG A 34 -33.67 -14.82 -10.25
N GLU A 35 -34.07 -15.84 -11.03
CA GLU A 35 -33.45 -17.17 -10.96
C GLU A 35 -31.98 -17.21 -11.46
N LYS A 36 -31.59 -16.35 -12.41
CA LYS A 36 -30.19 -16.23 -12.85
C LYS A 36 -29.29 -15.54 -11.81
N LYS A 37 -29.83 -14.67 -10.96
CA LYS A 37 -29.05 -13.98 -9.90
C LYS A 37 -28.72 -14.92 -8.74
N ASP A 38 -29.69 -15.69 -8.27
CA ASP A 38 -29.51 -16.67 -7.19
C ASP A 38 -28.52 -17.81 -7.54
N LYS A 39 -28.48 -18.22 -8.82
CA LYS A 39 -27.57 -19.29 -9.26
C LYS A 39 -26.11 -18.81 -9.38
N LYS A 40 -25.87 -17.50 -9.55
CA LYS A 40 -24.52 -16.92 -9.61
C LYS A 40 -23.91 -16.77 -8.21
N GLU A 41 -24.69 -16.25 -7.24
CA GLU A 41 -24.22 -16.11 -5.84
C GLU A 41 -23.87 -17.45 -5.17
N LYS A 42 -24.62 -18.53 -5.46
CA LYS A 42 -24.28 -19.86 -4.95
C LYS A 42 -23.00 -20.45 -5.53
N LYS A 43 -22.57 -20.04 -6.71
CA LYS A 43 -21.31 -20.51 -7.34
C LYS A 43 -20.10 -19.79 -6.76
N ASP A 44 -20.19 -18.47 -6.59
CA ASP A 44 -19.10 -17.65 -6.02
C ASP A 44 -18.81 -18.00 -4.54
N LYS A 45 -19.85 -18.35 -3.75
CA LYS A 45 -19.65 -18.77 -2.35
C LYS A 45 -18.97 -20.15 -2.22
N LYS A 46 -19.08 -21.03 -3.22
CA LYS A 46 -18.44 -22.35 -3.23
C LYS A 46 -16.95 -22.27 -3.61
N GLU A 47 -16.57 -21.42 -4.57
CA GLU A 47 -15.17 -21.22 -4.94
C GLU A 47 -14.35 -20.50 -3.85
N LYS A 48 -14.97 -19.58 -3.09
CA LYS A 48 -14.27 -18.90 -1.97
C LYS A 48 -13.96 -19.86 -0.81
N LYS A 49 -14.77 -20.90 -0.58
CA LYS A 49 -14.55 -21.90 0.48
C LYS A 49 -13.42 -22.89 0.12
N GLU A 50 -13.33 -23.34 -1.13
CA GLU A 50 -12.25 -24.25 -1.58
C GLU A 50 -10.87 -23.57 -1.65
N LYS A 51 -10.81 -22.24 -1.85
CA LYS A 51 -9.53 -21.50 -1.87
C LYS A 51 -8.94 -21.28 -0.48
N LYS A 52 -9.78 -21.18 0.57
CA LYS A 52 -9.34 -21.04 1.98
C LYS A 52 -8.70 -22.33 2.50
N GLU A 53 -9.26 -23.50 2.17
CA GLU A 53 -8.70 -24.80 2.62
C GLU A 53 -7.38 -25.21 1.94
N LYS A 54 -7.07 -24.68 0.75
CA LYS A 54 -5.76 -24.92 0.10
C LYS A 54 -4.62 -24.07 0.69
N LYS A 55 -4.90 -22.88 1.21
CA LYS A 55 -3.88 -21.99 1.81
C LYS A 55 -3.37 -22.58 3.14
N ASP A 56 -4.27 -23.06 3.99
CA ASP A 56 -3.95 -23.69 5.28
C ASP A 56 -3.07 -24.95 5.19
N LYS A 57 -3.11 -25.67 4.06
CA LYS A 57 -2.31 -26.90 3.89
C LYS A 57 -0.88 -26.63 3.41
N GLN A 58 -0.62 -25.45 2.86
CA GLN A 58 0.72 -25.06 2.39
C GLN A 58 1.58 -24.54 3.56
N ASP A 59 1.01 -23.71 4.44
CA ASP A 59 1.71 -23.14 5.60
C ASP A 59 2.24 -24.18 6.62
N LYS A 60 1.59 -25.36 6.73
CA LYS A 60 2.09 -26.46 7.58
C LYS A 60 3.30 -27.20 7.01
N LYS A 61 3.60 -27.09 5.72
CA LYS A 61 4.75 -27.79 5.11
C LYS A 61 6.05 -26.99 5.27
N ASP A 62 5.98 -25.66 5.16
CA ASP A 62 7.16 -24.79 5.24
C ASP A 62 7.73 -24.63 6.66
N LYS A 63 6.91 -24.80 7.71
CA LYS A 63 7.38 -24.72 9.10
C LYS A 63 8.23 -25.94 9.54
N LYS A 64 8.22 -27.05 8.78
CA LYS A 64 9.01 -28.26 9.10
C LYS A 64 10.43 -28.22 8.55
N GLU A 65 10.69 -27.52 7.44
CA GLU A 65 12.04 -27.47 6.83
C GLU A 65 12.98 -26.42 7.49
N LYS A 66 12.44 -25.43 8.22
CA LYS A 66 13.26 -24.37 8.83
C LYS A 66 13.96 -24.79 10.14
N LYS A 67 13.65 -25.97 10.71
CA LYS A 67 14.24 -26.44 11.98
C LYS A 67 15.52 -27.28 11.81
N GLU A 68 15.85 -27.74 10.60
CA GLU A 68 17.04 -28.59 10.37
C GLU A 68 18.32 -27.83 9.98
N LYS A 69 18.27 -26.51 9.71
CA LYS A 69 19.42 -25.77 9.18
C LYS A 69 20.24 -24.97 10.21
N LYS A 70 19.92 -25.02 11.50
CA LYS A 70 20.53 -24.16 12.55
C LYS A 70 21.59 -24.83 13.43
N GLN A 71 22.18 -25.96 13.01
CA GLN A 71 23.05 -26.77 13.89
C GLN A 71 24.47 -27.03 13.38
N LYS A 72 25.03 -26.20 12.47
CA LYS A 72 26.32 -26.54 11.84
C LYS A 72 27.33 -25.42 11.56
N GLN A 73 27.40 -24.37 12.37
CA GLN A 73 28.47 -23.37 12.24
C GLN A 73 28.90 -22.84 13.61
N SER A 74 29.89 -23.51 14.21
CA SER A 74 30.71 -22.98 15.31
C SER A 74 31.98 -23.83 15.43
N SER A 75 33.04 -23.43 14.73
CA SER A 75 34.44 -23.77 15.06
C SER A 75 35.38 -22.99 14.13
N ASP A 76 36.55 -22.62 14.66
CA ASP A 76 37.72 -21.98 14.01
C ASP A 76 37.62 -20.46 13.80
N SER A 77 38.58 -19.62 14.23
CA SER A 77 39.91 -19.86 14.81
C SER A 77 40.39 -18.59 15.53
N GLU A 78 41.21 -18.79 16.56
CA GLU A 78 41.99 -17.80 17.33
C GLU A 78 43.34 -17.49 16.65
N GLU A 79 44.10 -16.55 17.24
CA GLU A 79 45.49 -16.10 16.98
C GLU A 79 45.65 -15.02 15.88
N GLU A 80 46.47 -13.97 16.00
CA GLU A 80 47.37 -13.46 17.03
C GLU A 80 47.76 -11.99 16.68
N GLU A 81 48.47 -11.38 17.63
CA GLU A 81 49.05 -10.04 17.84
C GLU A 81 49.71 -9.28 16.64
N GLU A 82 49.71 -7.94 16.68
CA GLU A 82 50.90 -7.15 17.12
C GLU A 82 50.70 -5.62 17.03
N GLU A 83 51.35 -4.94 17.97
CA GLU A 83 51.44 -3.48 18.13
C GLU A 83 52.37 -2.82 17.11
N SER A 84 52.10 -1.56 16.75
CA SER A 84 53.13 -0.63 16.29
C SER A 84 52.62 0.82 16.34
N GLY A 85 53.05 1.55 17.37
CA GLY A 85 52.86 3.00 17.47
C GLY A 85 53.74 3.78 16.49
N SER A 86 53.19 4.88 15.95
CA SER A 86 53.98 5.98 15.40
C SER A 86 53.21 7.29 15.54
N ASP A 87 53.77 8.15 16.36
CA ASP A 87 53.37 9.52 16.66
C ASP A 87 53.85 10.44 15.51
N ASP A 88 52.93 10.95 14.69
CA ASP A 88 53.23 12.00 13.69
C ASP A 88 52.06 13.00 13.64
N ASP A 89 52.22 14.07 14.43
CA ASP A 89 51.32 15.21 14.57
C ASP A 89 51.31 16.04 13.27
N LYS A 90 50.42 15.65 12.34
CA LYS A 90 50.07 16.44 11.16
C LYS A 90 48.59 16.83 11.25
N PRO A 91 48.24 18.13 11.06
CA PRO A 91 46.85 18.55 11.04
C PRO A 91 46.14 17.91 9.84
N LYS A 92 45.36 16.86 10.11
CA LYS A 92 44.47 16.24 9.14
C LYS A 92 43.51 17.31 8.61
N PRO A 93 43.34 17.46 7.28
CA PRO A 93 42.24 18.26 6.76
C PRO A 93 40.97 17.70 7.38
N LYS A 94 40.12 18.59 7.91
CA LYS A 94 38.80 18.23 8.42
C LYS A 94 38.06 17.46 7.34
N THR A 95 38.13 16.13 7.41
CA THR A 95 37.19 15.24 6.77
C THR A 95 35.87 15.65 7.41
N LYS A 96 35.09 16.42 6.66
CA LYS A 96 33.69 16.69 6.94
C LYS A 96 33.13 15.32 7.30
N GLY A 97 32.80 15.11 8.57
CA GLY A 97 32.30 13.83 9.06
C GLY A 97 31.20 13.45 8.10
N ARG A 98 31.43 12.37 7.33
CA ARG A 98 30.41 11.78 6.48
C ARG A 98 29.40 11.25 7.48
N LYS A 99 28.43 12.10 7.82
CA LYS A 99 27.24 11.71 8.55
C LYS A 99 26.74 10.49 7.79
N GLU A 100 26.59 9.36 8.46
CA GLU A 100 26.00 8.12 7.92
C GLU A 100 24.51 8.33 7.65
N GLU A 101 24.14 9.50 7.12
CA GLU A 101 22.81 9.78 6.62
C GLU A 101 22.75 9.07 5.27
N GLY A 102 21.96 8.00 5.22
CA GLY A 102 21.66 7.30 3.98
C GLY A 102 21.02 8.24 2.96
N ALA A 103 20.83 7.76 1.73
CA ALA A 103 20.21 8.57 0.68
C ALA A 103 18.85 9.14 1.12
N GLU A 104 18.65 10.43 0.89
CA GLU A 104 17.38 11.13 1.09
C GLU A 104 16.50 10.99 -0.17
N TRP A 105 15.19 11.14 -0.01
CA TRP A 105 14.21 10.85 -1.07
C TRP A 105 14.28 11.84 -2.24
N ASP A 106 14.80 13.03 -2.01
CA ASP A 106 14.98 14.12 -2.98
C ASP A 106 16.43 14.24 -3.47
N ASP A 107 17.32 13.32 -3.09
CA ASP A 107 18.69 13.29 -3.59
C ASP A 107 18.76 13.10 -5.12
N ASP A 108 19.75 13.74 -5.74
CA ASP A 108 19.99 13.69 -7.19
C ASP A 108 20.11 12.24 -7.72
N ASP A 109 20.67 11.33 -6.94
CA ASP A 109 20.82 9.91 -7.30
C ASP A 109 19.47 9.17 -7.30
N VAL A 110 18.57 9.51 -6.37
CA VAL A 110 17.20 8.98 -6.32
C VAL A 110 16.40 9.47 -7.53
N VAL A 111 16.44 10.77 -7.80
CA VAL A 111 15.77 11.39 -8.96
C VAL A 111 16.29 10.84 -10.29
N SER A 112 17.61 10.67 -10.41
CA SER A 112 18.25 10.07 -11.58
C SER A 112 17.83 8.60 -11.77
N THR A 113 17.72 7.85 -10.67
CA THR A 113 17.25 6.47 -10.69
C THR A 113 15.80 6.36 -11.17
N ILE A 114 14.90 7.19 -10.64
CA ILE A 114 13.49 7.25 -11.07
C ILE A 114 13.41 7.53 -12.57
N THR A 115 14.17 8.51 -13.05
CA THR A 115 14.22 8.87 -14.48
C THR A 115 14.67 7.70 -15.35
N ASN A 116 15.75 7.00 -14.96
CA ASN A 116 16.28 5.86 -15.70
C ASN A 116 15.30 4.67 -15.73
N LEU A 117 14.64 4.39 -14.60
CA LEU A 117 13.65 3.32 -14.49
C LEU A 117 12.38 3.60 -15.30
N ARG A 118 11.91 4.85 -15.33
CA ARG A 118 10.81 5.25 -16.21
C ARG A 118 11.16 5.04 -17.68
N ALA A 119 12.34 5.47 -18.12
CA ALA A 119 12.82 5.23 -19.48
C ALA A 119 12.95 3.73 -19.81
N PHE A 120 13.35 2.91 -18.81
CA PHE A 120 13.36 1.45 -18.94
C PHE A 120 11.95 0.88 -19.17
N LEU A 121 10.94 1.32 -18.42
CA LEU A 121 9.55 0.87 -18.59
C LEU A 121 8.99 1.25 -19.97
N GLU A 122 9.24 2.49 -20.41
CA GLU A 122 8.84 2.98 -21.74
C GLU A 122 9.44 2.13 -22.86
N LYS A 123 10.75 1.85 -22.78
CA LYS A 123 11.45 1.00 -23.76
C LYS A 123 10.91 -0.43 -23.82
N LYS A 124 10.35 -0.94 -22.72
CA LYS A 124 9.75 -2.27 -22.64
C LYS A 124 8.26 -2.28 -23.01
N GLY A 125 7.66 -1.14 -23.35
CA GLY A 125 6.31 -1.04 -23.90
C GLY A 125 5.20 -1.44 -22.93
N GLY A 126 5.35 -1.16 -21.64
CA GLY A 126 4.29 -1.37 -20.63
C GLY A 126 4.00 -2.83 -20.23
N SER A 127 4.74 -3.80 -20.76
CA SER A 127 4.60 -5.23 -20.41
C SER A 127 5.74 -5.73 -19.51
N VAL A 128 6.18 -4.89 -18.58
CA VAL A 128 7.24 -5.26 -17.63
C VAL A 128 6.66 -6.19 -16.57
N LYS A 129 7.31 -7.34 -16.36
CA LYS A 129 6.94 -8.26 -15.28
C LYS A 129 7.47 -7.72 -13.94
N PRO A 130 6.75 -7.96 -12.82
CA PRO A 130 7.21 -7.54 -11.49
C PRO A 130 8.65 -7.95 -11.17
N ASP A 131 9.02 -9.19 -11.46
CA ASP A 131 10.39 -9.69 -11.19
C ASP A 131 11.45 -8.91 -11.96
N LEU A 132 11.15 -8.52 -13.21
CA LEU A 132 12.10 -7.77 -14.02
C LEU A 132 12.30 -6.35 -13.51
N LEU A 133 11.22 -5.68 -13.08
CA LEU A 133 11.34 -4.37 -12.44
C LEU A 133 12.10 -4.48 -11.11
N TYR A 134 11.84 -5.53 -10.33
CA TYR A 134 12.53 -5.77 -9.07
C TYR A 134 14.04 -5.93 -9.24
N GLU A 135 14.48 -6.75 -10.19
CA GLU A 135 15.92 -6.92 -10.46
C GLU A 135 16.57 -5.61 -10.89
N GLU A 136 15.92 -4.84 -11.78
CA GLU A 136 16.45 -3.55 -12.25
C GLU A 136 16.58 -2.54 -11.09
N VAL A 137 15.52 -2.39 -10.27
CA VAL A 137 15.54 -1.51 -9.10
C VAL A 137 16.60 -1.95 -8.08
N ARG A 138 16.79 -3.26 -7.90
CA ARG A 138 17.81 -3.79 -6.98
C ARG A 138 19.23 -3.48 -7.42
N ILE A 139 19.50 -3.43 -8.73
CA ILE A 139 20.81 -3.00 -9.26
C ILE A 139 21.09 -1.55 -8.84
N PHE A 140 20.12 -0.64 -9.00
CA PHE A 140 20.26 0.74 -8.54
C PHE A 140 20.36 0.86 -7.02
N GLN A 141 19.59 0.06 -6.29
CA GLN A 141 19.65 0.03 -4.82
C GLN A 141 21.06 -0.28 -4.31
N VAL A 142 21.76 -1.25 -4.91
CA VAL A 142 23.13 -1.59 -4.52
C VAL A 142 24.12 -0.52 -4.97
N ALA A 143 23.93 0.06 -6.16
CA ALA A 143 24.83 1.08 -6.71
C ALA A 143 24.81 2.39 -5.91
N ASN A 144 23.63 2.78 -5.44
CA ASN A 144 23.40 4.06 -4.76
C ASN A 144 23.12 3.90 -3.26
N GLU A 145 23.30 2.69 -2.71
CA GLU A 145 23.14 2.37 -1.28
C GLU A 145 21.76 2.75 -0.68
N PHE A 146 20.68 2.63 -1.48
CA PHE A 146 19.33 2.95 -1.00
C PHE A 146 18.83 1.94 0.03
N ASP A 147 18.16 2.45 1.06
CA ASP A 147 17.44 1.60 2.00
C ASP A 147 16.14 1.03 1.37
N HIS A 148 15.38 0.27 2.15
CA HIS A 148 14.14 -0.34 1.65
C HIS A 148 13.00 0.66 1.49
N LYS A 149 12.97 1.76 2.25
CA LYS A 149 11.90 2.77 2.18
C LYS A 149 12.07 3.64 0.94
N ILE A 150 13.28 4.12 0.68
CA ILE A 150 13.65 4.83 -0.54
C ILE A 150 13.41 3.95 -1.76
N ARG A 151 13.77 2.66 -1.68
CA ARG A 151 13.50 1.71 -2.77
C ARG A 151 12.01 1.60 -3.10
N LEU A 152 11.13 1.51 -2.10
CA LEU A 152 9.69 1.44 -2.35
C LEU A 152 9.17 2.78 -2.87
N TYR A 153 9.60 3.92 -2.33
CA TYR A 153 9.28 5.24 -2.85
C TYR A 153 9.62 5.37 -4.36
N ILE A 154 10.84 4.98 -4.76
CA ILE A 154 11.25 4.95 -6.18
C ILE A 154 10.28 4.11 -7.03
N VAL A 155 9.82 2.97 -6.51
CA VAL A 155 8.87 2.11 -7.21
C VAL A 155 7.50 2.79 -7.35
N LEU A 156 7.02 3.48 -6.31
CA LEU A 156 5.78 4.26 -6.38
C LEU A 156 5.89 5.37 -7.44
N GLU A 157 6.99 6.13 -7.44
CA GLU A 157 7.30 7.15 -8.45
C GLU A 157 7.28 6.57 -9.87
N VAL A 158 7.90 5.40 -10.07
CA VAL A 158 8.01 4.76 -11.38
C VAL A 158 6.66 4.20 -11.87
N LEU A 159 5.81 3.71 -10.96
CA LEU A 159 4.52 3.12 -11.31
C LEU A 159 3.40 4.14 -11.53
N PHE A 160 3.38 5.21 -10.72
CA PHE A 160 2.23 6.11 -10.64
C PHE A 160 2.49 7.50 -11.20
N ASP A 161 3.77 7.89 -11.32
CA ASP A 161 4.14 9.28 -11.63
C ASP A 161 3.40 10.23 -10.67
N ALA A 162 2.57 11.17 -11.13
CA ALA A 162 1.77 12.05 -10.27
C ALA A 162 0.30 11.60 -10.04
N ASN A 163 -0.06 10.37 -10.43
CA ASN A 163 -1.45 9.92 -10.58
C ASN A 163 -1.80 8.67 -9.73
N MET A 164 -1.24 8.54 -8.54
CA MET A 164 -1.63 7.45 -7.64
C MET A 164 -3.07 7.63 -7.14
N ASP A 165 -3.86 6.57 -7.26
CA ASP A 165 -5.19 6.44 -6.68
C ASP A 165 -5.41 5.00 -6.22
N ALA A 166 -6.51 4.73 -5.53
CA ALA A 166 -6.78 3.39 -5.00
C ALA A 166 -6.85 2.31 -6.09
N LYS A 167 -7.34 2.67 -7.28
CA LYS A 167 -7.44 1.73 -8.40
C LYS A 167 -6.05 1.42 -8.96
N SER A 168 -5.22 2.42 -9.20
CA SER A 168 -3.87 2.22 -9.73
C SER A 168 -2.99 1.47 -8.73
N ALA A 169 -3.10 1.76 -7.43
CA ALA A 169 -2.43 1.03 -6.36
C ALA A 169 -2.86 -0.46 -6.34
N ALA A 170 -4.17 -0.73 -6.36
CA ALA A 170 -4.70 -2.10 -6.39
C ALA A 170 -4.32 -2.86 -7.67
N ASP A 171 -4.34 -2.21 -8.84
CA ASP A 171 -3.94 -2.81 -10.11
C ASP A 171 -2.42 -3.13 -10.12
N SER A 172 -1.61 -2.34 -9.39
CA SER A 172 -0.16 -2.49 -9.28
C SER A 172 0.32 -3.32 -8.10
N LYS A 173 -0.59 -3.91 -7.32
CA LYS A 173 -0.28 -4.62 -6.06
C LYS A 173 0.76 -5.72 -6.17
N LYS A 174 0.87 -6.40 -7.31
CA LYS A 174 1.90 -7.44 -7.53
C LYS A 174 3.31 -6.86 -7.55
N PHE A 175 3.46 -5.64 -8.05
CA PHE A 175 4.74 -4.94 -8.00
C PHE A 175 5.03 -4.54 -6.56
N ILE A 176 4.12 -3.79 -5.93
CA ILE A 176 4.30 -3.30 -4.55
C ILE A 176 4.59 -4.44 -3.57
N ALA A 177 3.74 -5.47 -3.55
CA ALA A 177 3.90 -6.62 -2.64
C ALA A 177 5.25 -7.33 -2.81
N LEU A 178 5.80 -7.38 -4.03
CA LEU A 178 7.11 -7.99 -4.28
C LEU A 178 8.22 -7.20 -3.55
N PHE A 179 8.17 -5.87 -3.56
CA PHE A 179 9.14 -5.03 -2.86
C PHE A 179 8.98 -5.06 -1.34
N VAL A 180 7.73 -5.01 -0.86
CA VAL A 180 7.39 -5.12 0.58
C VAL A 180 7.91 -6.45 1.15
N GLN A 181 7.56 -7.57 0.49
CA GLN A 181 7.92 -8.92 0.97
C GLN A 181 9.43 -9.20 0.89
N ASN A 182 10.09 -8.85 -0.22
CA ASN A 182 11.52 -9.10 -0.36
C ASN A 182 12.37 -8.15 0.51
N GLY A 183 11.88 -6.95 0.80
CA GLY A 183 12.49 -6.05 1.77
C GLY A 183 12.23 -6.43 3.21
N LYS A 184 11.23 -7.29 3.48
CA LYS A 184 10.68 -7.51 4.82
C LYS A 184 10.35 -6.17 5.50
N MET A 185 9.74 -5.28 4.74
CA MET A 185 9.41 -3.94 5.19
C MET A 185 8.39 -4.03 6.33
N SER A 186 8.56 -3.19 7.36
CA SER A 186 7.52 -2.98 8.36
C SER A 186 6.36 -2.18 7.78
N GLY A 187 5.20 -2.19 8.42
CA GLY A 187 4.08 -1.33 8.03
C GLY A 187 4.47 0.15 8.07
N VAL A 188 5.25 0.56 9.07
CA VAL A 188 5.82 1.92 9.19
C VAL A 188 6.67 2.29 7.98
N ASP A 189 7.53 1.39 7.49
CA ASP A 189 8.34 1.64 6.29
C ASP A 189 7.48 1.80 5.03
N VAL A 190 6.36 1.05 4.95
CA VAL A 190 5.41 1.18 3.84
C VAL A 190 4.71 2.52 3.91
N LEU A 191 4.14 2.88 5.06
CA LEU A 191 3.44 4.16 5.26
C LEU A 191 4.36 5.34 4.94
N TRP A 192 5.60 5.31 5.44
CA TRP A 192 6.62 6.31 5.11
C TRP A 192 6.80 6.50 3.60
N SER A 193 6.90 5.41 2.81
CA SER A 193 7.08 5.53 1.36
C SER A 193 5.89 6.16 0.66
N PHE A 194 4.67 5.87 1.12
CA PHE A 194 3.45 6.43 0.57
C PHE A 194 3.26 7.91 0.95
N ASP A 195 3.62 8.30 2.17
CA ASP A 195 3.62 9.70 2.60
C ASP A 195 4.67 10.52 1.83
N THR A 196 5.87 9.96 1.67
CA THR A 196 6.95 10.58 0.88
C THR A 196 6.49 10.83 -0.56
N TYR A 197 5.75 9.88 -1.13
CA TYR A 197 5.14 10.05 -2.44
C TYR A 197 4.11 11.20 -2.47
N LEU A 198 3.31 11.38 -1.41
CA LEU A 198 2.40 12.53 -1.33
C LEU A 198 3.15 13.86 -1.19
N ALA A 199 4.24 13.91 -0.44
CA ALA A 199 5.11 15.09 -0.38
C ALA A 199 5.64 15.47 -1.77
N ALA A 200 6.05 14.49 -2.58
CA ALA A 200 6.47 14.71 -3.96
C ALA A 200 5.30 15.09 -4.90
N HIS A 201 4.09 14.56 -4.65
CA HIS A 201 2.90 14.75 -5.47
C HIS A 201 1.67 15.19 -4.67
N PRO A 202 1.61 16.46 -4.22
CA PRO A 202 0.52 16.92 -3.34
C PRO A 202 -0.88 16.73 -3.93
N SER A 203 -1.03 16.69 -5.25
CA SER A 203 -2.30 16.44 -5.94
C SER A 203 -2.88 15.04 -5.71
N ALA A 204 -2.05 14.05 -5.35
CA ALA A 204 -2.49 12.67 -5.10
C ALA A 204 -3.23 12.51 -3.76
N SER A 205 -3.12 13.49 -2.85
CA SER A 205 -3.76 13.47 -1.52
C SER A 205 -5.28 13.28 -1.57
N LYS A 206 -5.95 13.79 -2.60
CA LYS A 206 -7.43 13.74 -2.72
C LYS A 206 -8.01 12.31 -2.70
N GLY A 207 -7.23 11.30 -3.06
CA GLY A 207 -7.62 9.88 -3.05
C GLY A 207 -7.00 9.06 -1.94
N PHE A 208 -6.20 9.67 -1.05
CA PHE A 208 -5.28 8.93 -0.20
C PHE A 208 -5.97 8.03 0.83
N ALA A 209 -7.08 8.45 1.45
CA ALA A 209 -7.87 7.57 2.33
C ALA A 209 -8.22 6.21 1.68
N MET A 210 -8.53 6.22 0.38
CA MET A 210 -8.83 4.97 -0.35
C MET A 210 -7.56 4.20 -0.74
N VAL A 211 -6.42 4.87 -0.92
CA VAL A 211 -5.12 4.21 -1.09
C VAL A 211 -4.69 3.54 0.21
N LEU A 212 -4.84 4.21 1.35
CA LEU A 212 -4.54 3.67 2.67
C LEU A 212 -5.41 2.44 2.98
N LYS A 213 -6.67 2.45 2.55
CA LYS A 213 -7.51 1.25 2.56
C LYS A 213 -6.92 0.09 1.75
N VAL A 214 -6.29 0.35 0.60
CA VAL A 214 -5.60 -0.70 -0.17
C VAL A 214 -4.38 -1.22 0.57
N ILE A 215 -3.62 -0.36 1.25
CA ILE A 215 -2.47 -0.75 2.08
C ILE A 215 -2.94 -1.71 3.19
N TYR A 216 -4.05 -1.39 3.85
CA TYR A 216 -4.71 -2.25 4.84
C TYR A 216 -5.23 -3.57 4.22
N ASP A 217 -6.04 -3.50 3.16
CA ASP A 217 -6.68 -4.66 2.52
C ASP A 217 -5.66 -5.68 1.96
N GLU A 218 -4.45 -5.24 1.59
CA GLU A 218 -3.37 -6.10 1.08
C GLU A 218 -2.35 -6.52 2.16
N ASP A 219 -2.67 -6.29 3.44
CA ASP A 219 -1.85 -6.65 4.60
C ASP A 219 -0.42 -6.05 4.54
N TRP A 220 -0.25 -4.84 3.97
CA TRP A 220 1.05 -4.16 3.94
C TRP A 220 1.33 -3.36 5.22
N ALA A 221 0.27 -2.85 5.84
CA ALA A 221 0.27 -2.33 7.20
C ALA A 221 -1.05 -2.76 7.86
N ASP A 222 -0.99 -3.27 9.09
CA ASP A 222 -2.17 -3.61 9.86
C ASP A 222 -2.80 -2.37 10.52
N GLU A 223 -3.98 -2.56 11.09
CA GLU A 223 -4.75 -1.50 11.74
C GLU A 223 -3.98 -0.83 12.89
N GLU A 224 -3.39 -1.63 13.79
CA GLU A 224 -2.61 -1.13 14.91
C GLU A 224 -1.46 -0.24 14.43
N THR A 225 -0.73 -0.68 13.39
CA THR A 225 0.36 0.10 12.80
C THR A 225 -0.13 1.39 12.16
N ILE A 226 -1.24 1.35 11.40
CA ILE A 226 -1.80 2.54 10.74
C ILE A 226 -2.27 3.56 11.79
N LEU A 227 -2.97 3.11 12.83
CA LEU A 227 -3.46 3.98 13.89
C LEU A 227 -2.29 4.56 14.68
N LYS A 228 -1.31 3.77 15.14
CA LYS A 228 -0.14 4.33 15.84
C LYS A 228 0.63 5.34 14.99
N TYR A 229 0.78 5.04 13.71
CA TYR A 229 1.52 5.91 12.80
C TYR A 229 0.85 7.28 12.66
N TYR A 230 -0.48 7.34 12.44
CA TYR A 230 -1.19 8.61 12.19
C TYR A 230 -1.95 9.22 13.38
N HIS A 231 -2.32 8.46 14.42
CA HIS A 231 -3.00 8.98 15.63
C HIS A 231 -2.04 9.22 16.78
N ASP A 232 -1.05 8.35 16.96
CA ASP A 232 -0.04 8.48 18.03
C ASP A 232 1.20 9.24 17.54
N ASP A 233 1.11 9.83 16.34
CA ASP A 233 2.14 10.68 15.72
C ASP A 233 3.52 10.00 15.59
N GLU A 234 3.58 8.67 15.47
CA GLU A 234 4.86 7.94 15.24
C GLU A 234 5.50 8.32 13.90
N GLY A 235 4.68 8.77 12.93
CA GLY A 235 5.13 9.32 11.66
C GLY A 235 5.49 10.81 11.68
N GLU A 236 5.43 11.49 12.83
CA GLU A 236 5.80 12.92 12.92
C GLU A 236 7.21 13.17 12.38
N ASP A 237 7.42 14.34 11.79
CA ASP A 237 8.65 14.76 11.08
C ASP A 237 9.01 13.98 9.80
N GLN A 238 8.23 12.95 9.41
CA GLN A 238 8.45 12.24 8.15
C GLN A 238 7.90 13.03 6.94
N PRO A 239 8.55 12.93 5.77
CA PRO A 239 8.10 13.65 4.58
C PRO A 239 6.66 13.29 4.20
N GLY A 240 5.81 14.31 4.14
CA GLY A 240 4.41 14.16 3.72
C GLY A 240 3.45 13.67 4.80
N PHE A 241 3.93 13.45 6.03
CA PHE A 241 3.10 12.94 7.13
C PHE A 241 1.85 13.78 7.39
N GLU A 242 1.99 15.09 7.64
CA GLU A 242 0.85 15.97 7.95
C GLU A 242 -0.21 15.94 6.83
N GLN A 243 0.24 15.95 5.58
CA GLN A 243 -0.62 15.89 4.42
C GLN A 243 -1.35 14.54 4.30
N ALA A 244 -0.62 13.45 4.53
CA ALA A 244 -1.15 12.10 4.50
C ALA A 244 -2.16 11.88 5.64
N GLN A 245 -1.84 12.33 6.85
CA GLN A 245 -2.70 12.29 8.04
C GLN A 245 -4.02 13.02 7.78
N GLU A 246 -3.97 14.26 7.26
CA GLU A 246 -5.18 15.03 6.92
C GLU A 246 -6.02 14.29 5.85
N ALA A 247 -5.36 13.81 4.79
CA ALA A 247 -6.03 13.12 3.69
C ALA A 247 -6.58 11.73 4.07
N ALA A 248 -5.99 11.08 5.06
CA ALA A 248 -6.38 9.77 5.58
C ALA A 248 -7.51 9.84 6.61
N ALA A 249 -7.81 11.02 7.17
CA ALA A 249 -8.76 11.19 8.27
C ALA A 249 -10.11 10.43 8.11
N PRO A 250 -10.76 10.38 6.91
CA PRO A 250 -11.99 9.60 6.74
C PRO A 250 -11.81 8.09 6.96
N PHE A 251 -10.65 7.53 6.57
CA PHE A 251 -10.33 6.11 6.74
C PHE A 251 -9.86 5.80 8.15
N LEU A 252 -9.06 6.67 8.76
CA LEU A 252 -8.63 6.54 10.15
C LEU A 252 -9.82 6.51 11.11
N LYS A 253 -10.79 7.40 10.91
CA LYS A 253 -12.05 7.38 11.65
C LYS A 253 -12.80 6.05 11.49
N TRP A 254 -12.83 5.50 10.27
CA TRP A 254 -13.48 4.22 10.01
C TRP A 254 -12.78 3.05 10.72
N LEU A 255 -11.44 3.04 10.77
CA LEU A 255 -10.68 2.04 11.53
C LEU A 255 -10.99 2.14 13.03
N SER A 256 -10.92 3.33 13.62
CA SER A 256 -11.19 3.50 15.06
C SER A 256 -12.62 3.14 15.48
N GLU A 257 -13.62 3.35 14.62
CA GLU A 257 -15.01 2.96 14.91
C GLU A 257 -15.23 1.43 14.79
N ALA A 258 -14.41 0.72 14.01
CA ALA A 258 -14.55 -0.72 13.82
C ALA A 258 -14.12 -1.53 15.06
N GLU A 259 -13.17 -1.04 15.87
CA GLU A 259 -12.81 -1.67 17.14
C GLU A 259 -13.87 -1.49 18.24
N ALA A 260 -14.53 -0.33 18.30
CA ALA A 260 -15.45 0.01 19.39
C ALA A 260 -16.76 -0.81 19.40
N ASP A 261 -17.13 -1.44 18.27
CA ASP A 261 -18.37 -2.22 18.13
C ASP A 261 -18.18 -3.72 18.53
N ASP A 262 -16.94 -4.18 18.74
CA ASP A 262 -16.62 -5.58 19.11
C ASP A 262 -16.33 -5.76 20.62
N ASP A 263 -16.35 -4.67 21.42
CA ASP A 263 -16.10 -4.66 22.87
C ASP A 263 -17.36 -4.31 23.70
N ASP A 264 -18.56 -4.28 23.08
CA ASP A 264 -19.84 -3.99 23.75
C ASP A 264 -20.71 -5.26 23.87
N SER A 265 -20.19 -6.30 24.52
CA SER A 265 -21.00 -7.47 24.89
C SER A 265 -20.55 -8.11 26.21
N GLU A 266 -21.50 -8.06 27.15
CA GLU A 266 -21.67 -8.87 28.38
C GLU A 266 -21.17 -8.26 29.71
N GLU A 267 -21.73 -7.10 30.10
CA GLU A 267 -22.20 -6.98 31.49
C GLU A 267 -23.58 -7.65 31.57
N ASP A 268 -23.54 -8.94 31.94
CA ASP A 268 -24.70 -9.72 32.34
C ASP A 268 -25.33 -9.03 33.56
N ASP A 269 -26.54 -8.56 33.31
CA ASP A 269 -27.46 -7.91 34.22
C ASP A 269 -27.94 -8.95 35.23
N ASP A 270 -27.15 -9.18 36.29
CA ASP A 270 -27.59 -9.87 37.51
C ASP A 270 -28.57 -8.95 38.29
N GLU A 271 -29.70 -8.62 37.65
CA GLU A 271 -30.89 -8.06 38.26
C GLU A 271 -31.58 -9.16 39.09
N ALA A 272 -31.41 -8.99 40.41
CA ALA A 272 -32.48 -8.98 41.40
C ALA A 272 -33.31 -10.25 41.67
N ASP A 273 -33.41 -10.48 42.99
CA ASP A 273 -34.65 -10.69 43.76
C ASP A 273 -34.89 -12.07 44.40
N ASP A 274 -35.59 -12.02 45.54
CA ASP A 274 -36.05 -13.03 46.49
C ASP A 274 -34.98 -13.61 47.45
N ASP A 275 -35.12 -13.60 48.78
CA ASP A 275 -36.36 -13.66 49.55
C ASP A 275 -36.13 -13.28 51.04
N GLU A 276 -37.17 -12.71 51.65
CA GLU A 276 -37.32 -12.43 53.09
C GLU A 276 -37.45 -13.75 53.88
N ASP A 277 -36.89 -13.85 55.10
CA ASP A 277 -37.67 -14.43 56.22
C ASP A 277 -37.08 -14.08 57.61
N GLU A 278 -37.99 -13.75 58.51
CA GLU A 278 -37.83 -13.47 59.93
C GLU A 278 -37.30 -14.69 60.71
N SER A 279 -36.60 -14.46 61.83
CA SER A 279 -37.06 -14.96 63.15
C SER A 279 -36.12 -14.53 64.29
N GLU A 280 -36.74 -13.81 65.23
CA GLU A 280 -36.53 -13.70 66.70
C GLU A 280 -35.13 -13.80 67.34
#